data_AF-A0A923R3E9-F1
#
_entry.id   AF-A0A923R3E9-F1
#
_cell.length_a   1.000
_cell.length_b   1.000
_cell.length_c   1.000
_cell.angle_alpha   90.00
_cell.angle_beta   90.00
_cell.angle_gamma   90.00
#
_symmetry.space_group_name_H-M   'P 1'
#
loop_
_entity.id
_entity.type
_entity.pdbx_description
1 polymer ?
#
loop_
_entity_poly.entity_id
_entity_poly.type
_entity_poly.pdbx_seq_one_letter_code
_entity_poly.pdbx_strand_id
1 'polypeptide(L)'
;GNTGNMSTSGYGSDHHMHFSHSNLIDNCYTENSGFFAYYRPYGTNPMHRITAAHTAFWNIASGGTKAYCVWTQQSRYGYAIGTSGVGSTVYTKENATGTASITDPVDIVEGEGLGATLSPQSLYLDQLAKRMITTSFQDSKTETNIVFYPNPYQDTFIIRNAENIKHMQVFDQNGKEIFTTANVKRNFGKDWIPGNYLIKLENIEGNVFFKRIEKLQ
;
A
#
# COMPACT_ATOMS: atom_id res chain seq x y z
N GLY A 1 3.68 18.42 -16.96
CA GLY A 1 4.45 17.69 -17.99
C GLY A 1 3.50 17.30 -19.11
N ASN A 2 3.91 17.43 -20.37
CA ASN A 2 3.09 17.10 -21.55
C ASN A 2 2.97 15.57 -21.82
N THR A 3 3.35 14.72 -20.87
CA THR A 3 3.42 13.24 -21.00
C THR A 3 2.22 12.51 -20.40
N GLY A 4 1.13 13.21 -20.08
CA GLY A 4 -0.03 12.62 -19.40
C GLY A 4 -0.92 11.75 -20.28
N ASN A 5 -0.82 11.87 -21.61
CA ASN A 5 -1.68 11.16 -22.57
C ASN A 5 -0.83 10.47 -23.63
N MET A 6 -0.93 9.15 -23.73
CA MET A 6 -0.30 8.34 -24.77
C MET A 6 -1.38 7.65 -25.59
N SER A 7 -1.35 7.84 -26.91
CA SER A 7 -2.23 7.11 -27.82
C SER A 7 -1.61 5.73 -28.09
N THR A 8 -2.28 4.67 -27.67
CA THR A 8 -2.00 3.34 -28.18
C THR A 8 -2.83 3.16 -29.47
N SER A 9 -2.35 2.41 -30.47
CA SER A 9 -3.09 2.16 -31.72
C SER A 9 -4.29 1.22 -31.51
N GLY A 10 -5.14 1.52 -30.52
CA GLY A 10 -6.32 0.73 -30.12
C GLY A 10 -6.03 -0.54 -29.31
N TYR A 11 -4.76 -0.94 -29.17
CA TYR A 11 -4.40 -2.15 -28.45
C TYR A 11 -4.53 -1.92 -26.94
N GLY A 12 -3.56 -1.28 -26.28
CA GLY A 12 -3.60 -1.04 -24.83
C GLY A 12 -2.20 -0.89 -24.25
N SER A 13 -2.10 -0.55 -22.97
CA SER A 13 -0.85 -0.50 -22.22
C SER A 13 -0.58 -1.85 -21.57
N ASP A 14 0.59 -2.44 -21.79
CA ASP A 14 0.86 -3.81 -21.35
C ASP A 14 2.28 -4.09 -20.87
N HIS A 15 2.45 -5.19 -20.15
CA HIS A 15 3.74 -5.70 -19.67
C HIS A 15 4.55 -6.43 -20.77
N HIS A 16 4.60 -5.86 -21.97
CA HIS A 16 5.04 -6.42 -23.25
C HIS A 16 6.00 -7.64 -23.26
N MET A 17 7.26 -7.44 -23.67
CA MET A 17 8.24 -8.52 -23.91
C MET A 17 8.91 -8.99 -22.62
N HIS A 18 8.83 -8.20 -21.56
CA HIS A 18 9.55 -8.45 -20.32
C HIS A 18 8.58 -8.84 -19.21
N PHE A 19 8.84 -10.01 -18.64
CA PHE A 19 8.12 -10.50 -17.48
C PHE A 19 8.15 -9.47 -16.35
N SER A 20 6.98 -8.94 -16.01
CA SER A 20 6.82 -7.90 -15.00
C SER A 20 6.11 -8.49 -13.78
N HIS A 21 6.73 -8.37 -12.62
CA HIS A 21 6.22 -8.99 -11.39
C HIS A 21 5.78 -7.93 -10.37
N SER A 22 4.64 -8.18 -9.71
CA SER A 22 4.17 -7.39 -8.56
C SER A 22 4.00 -5.90 -8.84
N ASN A 23 3.33 -5.56 -9.94
CA ASN A 23 3.04 -4.17 -10.29
C ASN A 23 1.71 -3.73 -9.67
N LEU A 24 1.59 -2.43 -9.41
CA LEU A 24 0.33 -1.78 -9.07
C LEU A 24 -0.01 -0.76 -10.15
N ILE A 25 -1.15 -0.97 -10.82
CA ILE A 25 -1.77 0.03 -11.70
C ILE A 25 -3.01 0.52 -10.96
N ASP A 26 -2.95 1.74 -10.44
CA ASP A 26 -3.91 2.26 -9.47
C ASP A 26 -4.58 3.52 -9.99
N ASN A 27 -5.93 3.53 -9.96
CA ASN A 27 -6.77 4.69 -10.22
C ASN A 27 -6.45 5.37 -11.58
N CYS A 28 -6.33 4.55 -12.62
CA CYS A 28 -6.01 5.00 -13.98
C CYS A 28 -7.27 5.06 -14.85
N TYR A 29 -7.27 5.98 -15.82
CA TYR A 29 -8.32 6.13 -16.83
C TYR A 29 -7.84 5.69 -18.21
N THR A 30 -8.69 4.99 -18.97
CA THR A 30 -8.43 4.63 -20.38
C THR A 30 -9.57 5.09 -21.29
N GLU A 31 -9.25 5.61 -22.47
CA GLU A 31 -10.23 5.99 -23.51
C GLU A 31 -10.02 5.09 -24.74
N ASN A 32 -11.04 4.31 -25.13
CA ASN A 32 -10.93 3.33 -26.24
C ASN A 32 -9.67 2.42 -26.15
N SER A 33 -9.21 2.13 -24.93
CA SER A 33 -7.95 1.44 -24.62
C SER A 33 -8.10 0.65 -23.31
N GLY A 34 -7.06 -0.08 -22.89
CA GLY A 34 -7.06 -0.84 -21.65
C GLY A 34 -5.66 -1.17 -21.14
N PHE A 35 -5.59 -1.76 -19.94
CA PHE A 35 -4.37 -2.27 -19.32
C PHE A 35 -4.31 -3.80 -19.38
N PHE A 36 -3.18 -4.35 -19.81
CA PHE A 36 -3.09 -5.75 -20.18
C PHE A 36 -1.93 -6.49 -19.52
N ALA A 37 -2.23 -7.74 -19.17
CA ALA A 37 -1.31 -8.74 -18.64
C ALA A 37 -1.74 -10.14 -19.13
N TYR A 38 -1.99 -10.29 -20.44
CA TYR A 38 -2.46 -11.54 -21.05
C TYR A 38 -1.32 -12.33 -21.70
N TYR A 39 -1.49 -13.64 -21.89
CA TYR A 39 -0.53 -14.52 -22.53
C TYR A 39 -0.33 -14.21 -24.02
N ARG A 40 0.93 -14.04 -24.44
CA ARG A 40 1.31 -13.69 -25.81
C ARG A 40 1.93 -14.90 -26.56
N PRO A 41 1.19 -15.59 -27.43
CA PRO A 41 1.73 -16.66 -28.30
C PRO A 41 2.54 -16.13 -29.49
N TYR A 42 3.04 -14.90 -29.39
CA TYR A 42 3.78 -14.21 -30.44
C TYR A 42 4.85 -13.32 -29.83
N GLY A 43 5.78 -12.86 -30.67
CA GLY A 43 6.95 -12.08 -30.26
C GLY A 43 8.16 -12.42 -31.11
N THR A 44 9.32 -11.87 -30.75
CA THR A 44 10.60 -12.26 -31.34
C THR A 44 11.06 -13.62 -30.77
N ASN A 45 12.26 -14.08 -31.11
CA ASN A 45 12.88 -15.23 -30.44
C ASN A 45 13.79 -14.72 -29.31
N PRO A 46 13.52 -15.03 -28.02
CA PRO A 46 12.45 -15.88 -27.51
C PRO A 46 11.06 -15.22 -27.50
N MET A 47 10.02 -16.05 -27.68
CA MET A 47 8.62 -15.60 -27.66
C MET A 47 8.25 -14.96 -26.31
N HIS A 48 7.34 -13.97 -26.33
CA HIS A 48 7.01 -13.20 -25.12
C HIS A 48 6.25 -14.04 -24.07
N ARG A 49 5.31 -14.90 -24.48
CA ARG A 49 4.59 -15.86 -23.61
C ARG A 49 3.95 -15.18 -22.39
N ILE A 50 4.33 -15.59 -21.18
CA ILE A 50 3.84 -15.02 -19.92
C ILE A 50 4.51 -13.67 -19.70
N THR A 51 3.69 -12.62 -19.59
CA THR A 51 4.16 -11.24 -19.49
C THR A 51 4.16 -10.71 -18.06
N ALA A 52 3.38 -11.31 -17.15
CA ALA A 52 3.28 -10.82 -15.77
C ALA A 52 2.87 -11.89 -14.75
N ALA A 53 3.08 -11.56 -13.47
CA ALA A 53 2.52 -12.26 -12.31
C ALA A 53 2.37 -11.31 -11.13
N HIS A 54 1.32 -11.53 -10.32
CA HIS A 54 0.99 -10.75 -9.12
C HIS A 54 0.77 -9.25 -9.37
N THR A 55 0.47 -8.84 -10.60
CA THR A 55 0.06 -7.47 -10.91
C THR A 55 -1.38 -7.25 -10.43
N ALA A 56 -1.59 -6.13 -9.73
CA ALA A 56 -2.89 -5.63 -9.33
C ALA A 56 -3.31 -4.43 -10.19
N PHE A 57 -4.45 -4.58 -10.86
CA PHE A 57 -5.21 -3.49 -11.46
C PHE A 57 -6.28 -3.06 -10.46
N TRP A 58 -6.15 -1.82 -9.94
CA TRP A 58 -7.02 -1.28 -8.91
C TRP A 58 -7.76 -0.05 -9.42
N ASN A 59 -9.09 -0.07 -9.32
CA ASN A 59 -9.96 1.05 -9.68
C ASN A 59 -9.70 1.62 -11.08
N ILE A 60 -9.78 0.78 -12.12
CA ILE A 60 -9.57 1.21 -13.51
C ILE A 60 -10.87 1.77 -14.08
N ALA A 61 -10.83 3.03 -14.52
CA ALA A 61 -11.97 3.67 -15.18
C ALA A 61 -11.78 3.67 -16.70
N SER A 62 -12.86 3.54 -17.45
CA SER A 62 -12.80 3.56 -18.91
C SER A 62 -13.93 4.33 -19.59
N GLY A 63 -13.59 4.92 -20.73
CA GLY A 63 -14.51 5.61 -21.63
C GLY A 63 -14.42 5.13 -23.08
N GLY A 64 -15.29 5.70 -23.89
CA GLY A 64 -15.39 5.40 -25.32
C GLY A 64 -16.25 4.18 -25.63
N THR A 65 -15.85 3.44 -26.65
CA THR A 65 -16.62 2.34 -27.27
C THR A 65 -16.03 0.96 -27.01
N LYS A 66 -14.81 0.87 -26.46
CA LYS A 66 -14.18 -0.41 -26.14
C LYS A 66 -14.90 -1.05 -24.95
N ALA A 67 -15.29 -2.32 -25.08
CA ALA A 67 -16.14 -3.00 -24.09
C ALA A 67 -15.40 -3.41 -22.80
N TYR A 68 -14.07 -3.42 -22.79
CA TYR A 68 -13.24 -3.86 -21.67
C TYR A 68 -12.04 -2.95 -21.47
N CYS A 69 -11.63 -2.78 -20.22
CA CYS A 69 -10.52 -1.92 -19.82
C CYS A 69 -9.35 -2.67 -19.19
N VAL A 70 -9.53 -3.94 -18.83
CA VAL A 70 -8.48 -4.82 -18.34
C VAL A 70 -8.55 -6.16 -19.09
N TRP A 71 -7.39 -6.70 -19.46
CA TRP A 71 -7.26 -8.09 -19.94
C TRP A 71 -6.11 -8.77 -19.20
N THR A 72 -6.41 -9.75 -18.38
CA THR A 72 -5.43 -10.39 -17.48
C THR A 72 -5.46 -11.91 -17.62
N GLN A 73 -4.27 -12.51 -17.79
CA GLN A 73 -4.00 -13.95 -17.81
C GLN A 73 -2.57 -14.16 -17.28
N GLN A 74 -2.39 -13.89 -15.99
CA GLN A 74 -1.07 -13.85 -15.38
C GLN A 74 -0.58 -15.26 -15.02
N SER A 75 0.72 -15.40 -14.73
CA SER A 75 1.20 -16.61 -14.06
C SER A 75 0.85 -16.52 -12.56
N ARG A 76 0.34 -17.62 -12.01
CA ARG A 76 -0.13 -17.72 -10.62
C ARG A 76 -1.35 -16.84 -10.36
N TYR A 77 -1.19 -15.69 -9.73
CA TYR A 77 -2.32 -14.84 -9.36
C TYR A 77 -2.15 -13.46 -9.99
N GLY A 78 -3.21 -12.97 -10.60
CA GLY A 78 -3.43 -11.57 -10.94
C GLY A 78 -4.70 -11.06 -10.27
N TYR A 79 -4.82 -9.73 -10.16
CA TYR A 79 -5.96 -9.09 -9.50
C TYR A 79 -6.48 -7.95 -10.38
N ALA A 80 -7.77 -7.95 -10.66
CA ALA A 80 -8.48 -6.85 -11.28
C ALA A 80 -9.69 -6.48 -10.40
N ILE A 81 -9.50 -5.45 -9.58
CA ILE A 81 -10.43 -5.10 -8.51
C ILE A 81 -10.92 -3.68 -8.71
N GLY A 82 -12.23 -3.55 -8.90
CA GLY A 82 -12.88 -2.28 -9.17
C GLY A 82 -12.60 -1.79 -10.58
N THR A 83 -13.60 -1.84 -11.43
CA THR A 83 -13.58 -1.15 -12.73
C THR A 83 -14.82 -0.28 -12.86
N SER A 84 -14.76 0.75 -13.70
CA SER A 84 -15.90 1.65 -13.89
C SER A 84 -15.93 2.26 -15.29
N GLY A 85 -17.06 2.88 -15.64
CA GLY A 85 -17.27 3.51 -16.94
C GLY A 85 -17.84 2.57 -18.02
N VAL A 86 -17.87 3.02 -19.27
CA VAL A 86 -18.62 2.34 -20.35
C VAL A 86 -18.01 0.99 -20.72
N GLY A 87 -16.69 0.86 -20.62
CA GLY A 87 -15.93 -0.35 -20.93
C GLY A 87 -15.43 -1.05 -19.68
N SER A 88 -16.23 -1.16 -18.62
CA SER A 88 -15.75 -1.65 -17.32
C SER A 88 -15.42 -3.14 -17.30
N THR A 89 -15.72 -3.90 -18.35
CA THR A 89 -15.49 -5.36 -18.35
C THR A 89 -14.01 -5.71 -18.12
N VAL A 90 -13.76 -6.75 -17.33
CA VAL A 90 -12.45 -7.40 -17.20
C VAL A 90 -12.44 -8.68 -18.01
N TYR A 91 -11.47 -8.80 -18.91
CA TYR A 91 -11.33 -9.97 -19.77
C TYR A 91 -10.30 -10.95 -19.19
N THR A 92 -10.71 -12.19 -18.94
CA THR A 92 -9.85 -13.27 -18.40
C THR A 92 -9.77 -14.50 -19.30
N LYS A 93 -10.54 -14.53 -20.39
CA LYS A 93 -10.53 -15.64 -21.35
C LYS A 93 -9.20 -15.72 -22.07
N GLU A 94 -8.74 -16.94 -22.37
CA GLU A 94 -7.48 -17.22 -23.07
C GLU A 94 -7.33 -16.45 -24.39
N ASN A 95 -6.10 -16.02 -24.70
CA ASN A 95 -5.80 -15.24 -25.89
C ASN A 95 -5.56 -16.14 -27.12
N ALA A 96 -5.17 -17.39 -26.87
CA ALA A 96 -5.10 -18.43 -27.89
C ALA A 96 -5.69 -19.73 -27.35
N THR A 97 -6.36 -20.46 -28.24
CA THR A 97 -7.01 -21.72 -27.92
C THR A 97 -6.02 -22.72 -27.29
N GLY A 98 -6.38 -23.28 -26.14
CA GLY A 98 -5.58 -24.31 -25.47
C GLY A 98 -4.42 -23.75 -24.63
N THR A 99 -4.47 -22.47 -24.26
CA THR A 99 -3.46 -21.81 -23.41
C THR A 99 -3.94 -21.53 -21.99
N ALA A 100 -5.22 -21.80 -21.69
CA ALA A 100 -5.80 -21.59 -20.36
C ALA A 100 -4.95 -22.18 -19.21
N SER A 101 -4.45 -23.41 -19.37
CA SER A 101 -3.65 -24.09 -18.35
C SER A 101 -2.28 -23.47 -18.10
N ILE A 102 -1.77 -22.64 -19.03
CA ILE A 102 -0.51 -21.91 -18.88
C ILE A 102 -0.69 -20.75 -17.89
N THR A 103 -1.91 -20.22 -17.80
CA THR A 103 -2.27 -19.04 -17.02
C THR A 103 -3.20 -19.40 -15.86
N ASP A 104 -3.21 -20.67 -15.46
CA ASP A 104 -3.97 -21.11 -14.29
C ASP A 104 -3.24 -20.72 -12.99
N PRO A 105 -3.99 -20.38 -11.92
CA PRO A 105 -5.44 -20.16 -11.91
C PRO A 105 -5.87 -18.87 -12.63
N VAL A 106 -7.14 -18.83 -13.06
CA VAL A 106 -7.78 -17.61 -13.58
C VAL A 106 -7.62 -16.47 -12.57
N ASP A 107 -7.20 -15.31 -13.07
CA ASP A 107 -7.00 -14.12 -12.25
C ASP A 107 -8.28 -13.67 -11.53
N ILE A 108 -8.10 -13.09 -10.35
CA ILE A 108 -9.19 -12.66 -9.48
C ILE A 108 -9.82 -11.38 -10.04
N VAL A 109 -11.15 -11.40 -10.18
CA VAL A 109 -11.95 -10.26 -10.63
C VAL A 109 -13.00 -9.94 -9.58
N GLU A 110 -13.01 -8.70 -9.09
CA GLU A 110 -13.97 -8.23 -8.10
C GLU A 110 -14.43 -6.80 -8.43
N GLY A 111 -15.68 -6.48 -8.12
CA GLY A 111 -16.18 -5.11 -8.27
C GLY A 111 -16.21 -4.58 -9.70
N GLU A 112 -16.45 -5.45 -10.69
CA GLU A 112 -16.63 -5.03 -12.09
C GLU A 112 -17.81 -4.03 -12.20
N GLY A 113 -17.57 -2.86 -12.78
CA GLY A 113 -18.56 -1.78 -12.85
C GLY A 113 -18.82 -1.04 -11.53
N LEU A 114 -18.17 -1.44 -10.42
CA LEU A 114 -18.35 -0.89 -9.08
C LEU A 114 -17.17 -0.05 -8.60
N GLY A 115 -16.20 0.28 -9.46
CA GLY A 115 -15.01 1.05 -9.11
C GLY A 115 -15.30 2.38 -8.42
N ALA A 116 -16.37 3.09 -8.83
CA ALA A 116 -16.81 4.34 -8.19
C ALA A 116 -17.22 4.19 -6.71
N THR A 117 -17.53 2.97 -6.27
CA THR A 117 -17.92 2.65 -4.88
C THR A 117 -16.84 1.92 -4.10
N LEU A 118 -15.69 1.63 -4.74
CA LEU A 118 -14.59 0.90 -4.14
C LEU A 118 -14.00 1.67 -2.94
N SER A 119 -13.65 0.95 -1.87
CA SER A 119 -12.97 1.55 -0.73
C SER A 119 -11.77 0.68 -0.33
N PRO A 120 -10.53 1.20 -0.36
CA PRO A 120 -10.17 2.57 -0.74
C PRO A 120 -10.25 2.82 -2.26
N GLN A 121 -10.45 4.08 -2.66
CA GLN A 121 -10.44 4.48 -4.08
C GLN A 121 -9.05 4.35 -4.73
N SER A 122 -7.98 4.45 -3.94
CA SER A 122 -6.60 4.22 -4.39
C SER A 122 -5.81 3.55 -3.28
N LEU A 123 -5.13 2.45 -3.59
CA LEU A 123 -4.24 1.77 -2.65
C LEU A 123 -3.03 2.65 -2.31
N TYR A 124 -2.46 3.35 -3.30
CA TYR A 124 -1.35 4.27 -3.06
C TYR A 124 -1.73 5.38 -2.08
N LEU A 125 -2.86 6.05 -2.31
CA LEU A 125 -3.30 7.16 -1.45
C LEU A 125 -3.68 6.66 -0.05
N ASP A 126 -4.33 5.50 0.07
CA ASP A 126 -4.62 4.88 1.36
C ASP A 126 -3.34 4.57 2.15
N GLN A 127 -2.34 3.95 1.49
CA GLN A 127 -1.04 3.68 2.11
C GLN A 127 -0.26 4.96 2.43
N LEU A 128 -0.34 5.99 1.58
CA LEU A 128 0.24 7.28 1.86
C LEU A 128 -0.41 7.92 3.08
N ALA A 129 -1.73 7.90 3.20
CA ALA A 129 -2.45 8.42 4.35
C ALA A 129 -2.02 7.69 5.64
N LYS A 130 -1.92 6.37 5.62
CA LYS A 130 -1.40 5.56 6.74
C LYS A 130 0.02 5.99 7.12
N ARG A 131 0.93 6.14 6.15
CA ARG A 131 2.29 6.62 6.40
C ARG A 131 2.33 8.05 6.93
N MET A 132 1.48 8.94 6.42
CA MET A 132 1.42 10.33 6.87
C MET A 132 0.85 10.44 8.28
N ILE A 133 -0.08 9.57 8.68
CA ILE A 133 -0.55 9.46 10.07
C ILE A 133 0.58 8.97 10.99
N THR A 134 1.43 8.05 10.51
CA THR A 134 2.65 7.64 11.23
C THR A 134 3.72 8.76 11.24
N THR A 135 3.71 9.65 10.25
CA THR A 135 4.71 10.74 10.10
C THR A 135 4.23 12.08 10.68
N SER A 136 2.96 12.21 11.06
CA SER A 136 2.48 13.28 11.94
C SER A 136 2.77 12.91 13.39
N PHE A 137 4.05 12.72 13.70
CA PHE A 137 4.52 13.38 14.89
C PHE A 137 4.25 14.87 14.63
N GLN A 138 3.44 15.51 15.46
CA GLN A 138 3.89 16.81 15.89
C GLN A 138 5.30 16.54 16.42
N ASP A 139 6.30 16.80 15.58
CA ASP A 139 7.43 17.59 16.01
C ASP A 139 6.82 18.86 16.61
N SER A 140 6.27 18.72 17.81
CA SER A 140 6.60 19.66 18.83
C SER A 140 8.12 19.68 18.78
N LYS A 141 8.68 20.71 18.14
CA LYS A 141 9.96 21.25 18.53
C LYS A 141 9.85 21.58 20.02
N THR A 142 9.79 20.56 20.86
CA THR A 142 10.22 20.67 22.24
C THR A 142 11.72 20.75 22.11
N GLU A 143 12.28 21.81 22.66
CA GLU A 143 13.70 22.17 22.68
C GLU A 143 14.62 21.09 23.28
N THR A 144 14.14 19.87 23.47
CA THR A 144 14.73 18.78 24.25
C THR A 144 15.44 17.71 23.43
N ASN A 145 15.39 17.71 22.08
CA ASN A 145 16.04 16.71 21.22
C ASN A 145 15.71 15.24 21.58
N ILE A 146 14.59 14.96 22.25
CA ILE A 146 14.19 13.60 22.63
C ILE A 146 13.35 12.99 21.51
N VAL A 147 13.86 11.91 20.90
CA VAL A 147 13.23 11.26 19.75
C VAL A 147 12.82 9.84 20.11
N PHE A 148 11.57 9.50 19.81
CA PHE A 148 11.01 8.16 19.97
C PHE A 148 10.97 7.46 18.62
N TYR A 149 11.44 6.21 18.56
CA TYR A 149 11.34 5.39 17.36
C TYR A 149 11.01 3.94 17.70
N PRO A 150 10.16 3.28 16.90
CA PRO A 150 9.86 1.87 17.10
C PRO A 150 11.07 1.00 16.73
N ASN A 151 11.23 -0.12 17.43
CA ASN A 151 12.15 -1.20 17.09
C ASN A 151 11.35 -2.51 16.92
N PRO A 152 10.83 -2.77 15.70
CA PRO A 152 10.03 -3.97 15.42
C PRO A 152 10.78 -5.28 15.66
N TYR A 153 12.11 -5.30 15.52
CA TYR A 153 12.91 -6.51 15.72
C TYR A 153 12.92 -7.00 17.17
N GLN A 154 12.84 -6.07 18.14
CA GLN A 154 12.85 -6.41 19.57
C GLN A 154 11.47 -6.25 20.22
N ASP A 155 10.47 -5.83 19.45
CA ASP A 155 9.15 -5.44 19.92
C ASP A 155 9.21 -4.37 21.04
N THR A 156 10.10 -3.38 20.87
CA THR A 156 10.28 -2.28 21.83
C THR A 156 10.20 -0.92 21.18
N PHE A 157 10.10 0.11 21.99
CA PHE A 157 10.37 1.49 21.61
C PHE A 157 11.75 1.89 22.09
N ILE A 158 12.39 2.76 21.32
CA ILE A 158 13.69 3.33 21.64
C ILE A 158 13.55 4.84 21.83
N ILE A 159 14.18 5.36 22.88
CA ILE A 159 14.32 6.78 23.16
C ILE A 159 15.76 7.21 22.89
N ARG A 160 15.95 8.24 22.05
CA ARG A 160 17.22 8.97 21.95
C ARG A 160 17.28 10.04 23.03
N ASN A 161 18.47 10.22 23.61
CA ASN A 161 18.75 11.17 24.68
C ASN A 161 17.92 10.89 25.95
N ALA A 162 17.80 9.59 26.31
CA ALA A 162 17.05 9.15 27.49
C ALA A 162 17.64 9.69 28.81
N GLU A 163 18.93 9.99 28.82
CA GLU A 163 19.67 10.64 29.90
C GLU A 163 19.14 12.04 30.24
N ASN A 164 18.44 12.71 29.31
CA ASN A 164 17.82 14.01 29.55
C ASN A 164 16.42 13.89 30.16
N ILE A 165 15.95 12.68 30.47
CA ILE A 165 14.62 12.42 31.02
C ILE A 165 14.76 12.02 32.49
N LYS A 166 14.12 12.80 33.35
CA LYS A 166 14.08 12.60 34.80
C LYS A 166 12.94 11.67 35.21
N HIS A 167 11.81 11.74 34.52
CA HIS A 167 10.64 10.93 34.87
C HIS A 167 9.80 10.60 33.63
N MET A 168 9.28 9.37 33.58
CA MET A 168 8.39 8.90 32.53
C MET A 168 7.19 8.17 33.13
N GLN A 169 5.99 8.56 32.71
CA GLN A 169 4.72 7.88 33.00
C GLN A 169 4.06 7.48 31.69
N VAL A 170 3.39 6.33 31.66
CA VAL A 170 2.72 5.82 30.47
C VAL A 170 1.29 5.45 30.84
N PHE A 171 0.35 5.93 30.03
CA PHE A 171 -1.06 5.71 30.17
C PHE A 171 -1.61 4.92 28.98
N ASP A 172 -2.50 3.97 29.24
CA ASP A 172 -3.22 3.26 28.19
C ASP A 172 -4.35 4.12 27.58
N GLN A 173 -5.06 3.56 26.60
CA GLN A 173 -6.18 4.21 25.91
C GLN A 173 -7.37 4.58 26.82
N ASN A 174 -7.46 4.00 28.01
CA ASN A 174 -8.48 4.33 29.01
C ASN A 174 -7.98 5.39 30.00
N GLY A 175 -6.76 5.90 29.83
CA GLY A 175 -6.12 6.86 30.74
C GLY A 175 -5.55 6.21 32.01
N LYS A 176 -5.48 4.88 32.08
CA LYS A 176 -4.89 4.18 33.24
C LYS A 176 -3.38 4.19 33.13
N GLU A 177 -2.69 4.57 34.21
CA GLU A 177 -1.22 4.46 34.28
C GLU A 177 -0.81 2.97 34.30
N ILE A 178 0.03 2.58 33.36
CA ILE A 178 0.54 1.22 33.20
C ILE A 178 2.04 1.08 33.47
N PHE A 179 2.76 2.21 33.49
CA PHE A 179 4.20 2.22 33.70
C PHE A 179 4.64 3.59 34.23
N THR A 180 5.56 3.58 35.20
CA THR A 180 6.21 4.78 35.73
C THR A 180 7.66 4.47 36.08
N THR A 181 8.58 5.38 35.77
CA THR A 181 10.00 5.25 36.14
C THR A 181 10.71 6.59 36.21
N ALA A 182 11.62 6.74 37.16
CA ALA A 182 12.63 7.80 37.18
C ALA A 182 13.91 7.41 36.40
N ASN A 183 14.15 6.11 36.22
CA ASN A 183 15.30 5.58 35.48
C ASN A 183 14.86 5.20 34.07
N VAL A 184 14.79 6.18 33.18
CA VAL A 184 14.32 5.96 31.81
C VAL A 184 15.37 5.17 31.03
N LYS A 185 15.04 3.92 30.72
CA LYS A 185 15.88 3.06 29.88
C LYS A 185 15.71 3.46 28.42
N ARG A 186 16.80 3.30 27.66
CA ARG A 186 16.80 3.50 26.21
C ARG A 186 15.74 2.65 25.49
N ASN A 187 15.51 1.43 25.96
CA ASN A 187 14.54 0.49 25.40
C ASN A 187 13.42 0.22 26.40
N PHE A 188 12.17 0.25 25.95
CA PHE A 188 10.99 0.04 26.81
C PHE A 188 9.80 -0.51 25.99
N GLY A 189 8.72 -0.93 26.67
CA GLY A 189 7.46 -1.32 26.03
C GLY A 189 7.36 -2.73 25.46
N LYS A 190 8.32 -3.61 25.80
CA LYS A 190 8.33 -5.01 25.36
C LYS A 190 7.05 -5.76 25.75
N ASP A 191 6.65 -5.64 27.01
CA ASP A 191 5.54 -6.42 27.57
C ASP A 191 4.18 -5.72 27.41
N TRP A 192 4.12 -4.64 26.62
CA TRP A 192 2.88 -3.92 26.36
C TRP A 192 2.06 -4.64 25.28
N ILE A 193 0.75 -4.65 25.45
CA ILE A 193 -0.16 -5.17 24.43
C ILE A 193 -0.23 -4.21 23.23
N PRO A 194 -0.61 -4.67 22.03
CA PRO A 194 -0.89 -3.78 20.92
C PRO A 194 -1.97 -2.76 21.29
N GLY A 195 -1.77 -1.49 20.96
CA GLY A 195 -2.68 -0.40 21.34
C GLY A 195 -2.06 1.00 21.32
N ASN A 196 -2.88 1.99 21.69
CA ASN A 196 -2.48 3.39 21.80
C ASN A 196 -2.05 3.72 23.23
N TYR A 197 -0.93 4.46 23.34
CA TYR A 197 -0.42 4.92 24.63
C TYR A 197 -0.08 6.40 24.61
N LEU A 198 -0.29 7.05 25.76
CA LEU A 198 0.16 8.40 26.04
C LEU A 198 1.32 8.33 27.04
N ILE A 199 2.47 8.88 26.67
CA ILE A 199 3.65 8.98 27.52
C ILE A 199 3.75 10.42 28.02
N LYS A 200 3.81 10.62 29.32
CA LYS A 200 4.16 11.89 29.96
C LYS A 200 5.61 11.84 30.41
N LEU A 201 6.37 12.86 30.09
CA LEU A 201 7.81 12.92 30.30
C LEU A 201 8.16 14.21 31.02
N GLU A 202 9.05 14.13 32.00
CA GLU A 202 9.67 15.28 32.67
C GLU A 202 11.16 15.24 32.34
N ASN A 203 11.70 16.32 31.77
CA ASN A 203 13.14 16.42 31.52
C ASN A 203 13.90 16.79 32.81
N ILE A 204 15.23 16.76 32.75
CA ILE A 204 16.10 17.15 33.88
C ILE A 204 15.94 18.63 34.31
N GLU A 205 15.41 19.49 33.44
CA GLU A 205 15.12 20.90 33.72
C GLU A 205 13.74 21.11 34.36
N GLY A 206 12.94 20.04 34.51
CA GLY A 206 11.58 20.08 35.06
C GLY A 206 10.48 20.37 34.03
N ASN A 207 10.82 20.50 32.74
CA ASN A 207 9.85 20.68 31.67
C ASN A 207 9.07 19.39 31.41
N VAL A 208 7.75 19.50 31.37
CA VAL A 208 6.84 18.38 31.13
C VAL A 208 6.32 18.40 29.70
N PHE A 209 6.36 17.25 29.02
CA PHE A 209 5.84 17.09 27.67
C PHE A 209 5.18 15.72 27.50
N PHE A 210 4.35 15.61 26.46
CA PHE A 210 3.56 14.43 26.18
C PHE A 210 3.91 13.85 24.81
N LYS A 211 3.93 12.53 24.70
CA LYS A 211 4.14 11.81 23.45
C LYS A 211 3.11 10.71 23.30
N ARG A 212 2.38 10.72 22.18
CA ARG A 212 1.55 9.58 21.80
C ARG A 212 2.39 8.57 21.02
N ILE A 213 2.19 7.29 21.31
CA ILE A 213 2.78 6.17 20.57
C ILE A 213 1.71 5.10 20.31
N GLU A 214 1.94 4.29 19.28
CA GLU A 214 1.10 3.17 18.91
C GLU A 214 1.96 1.91 18.82
N LYS A 215 1.53 0.84 19.49
CA LYS A 215 2.12 -0.49 19.37
C LYS A 215 1.25 -1.32 18.43
N LEU A 216 1.84 -1.73 17.30
CA LEU A 216 1.17 -2.52 16.27
C LEU A 216 1.21 -4.01 16.62
N GLN A 217 0.32 -4.80 16.00
CA GLN A 217 0.27 -6.26 16.11
C GLN A 217 1.47 -6.95 15.46
#